data_AF-A0A1G9DDK6-F1
#
_entry.id   AF-A0A1G9DDK6-F1
#
_cell.length_a   1.000
_cell.length_b   1.000
_cell.length_c   1.000
_cell.angle_alpha   90.00
_cell.angle_beta   90.00
_cell.angle_gamma   90.00
#
_symmetry.space_group_name_H-M   'P 1'
#
loop_
_entity.id
_entity.type
_entity.pdbx_description
1 polymer ?
#
loop_
_entity_poly.entity_id
_entity_poly.type
_entity_poly.pdbx_seq_one_letter_code
_entity_poly.pdbx_strand_id
1 'polypeptide(L)'
;MNDSGESDLGFTSTLRAEELRFHEKPSVGVRFHGTSEHESASERTNFPEPVEPRTTYRDVRIDYRLTATAQDPHEENQGESRTRRSDEERS
;
A
#
# COMPACT_ATOMS: atom_id res chain seq x y z
N MET A 1 -2.59 9.21 -22.70
CA MET A 1 -3.35 9.55 -21.49
C MET A 1 -2.54 9.02 -20.32
N ASN A 2 -1.96 9.87 -19.49
CA ASN A 2 -1.43 9.41 -18.20
C ASN A 2 -2.60 9.49 -17.24
N ASP A 3 -3.18 8.33 -16.93
CA ASP A 3 -3.94 8.15 -15.72
C ASP A 3 -2.96 8.44 -14.57
N SER A 4 -2.98 9.67 -14.06
CA SER A 4 -2.42 9.94 -12.75
C SER A 4 -3.41 9.31 -11.79
N GLY A 5 -3.34 7.99 -11.61
CA GLY A 5 -4.24 7.22 -10.77
C GLY A 5 -4.34 7.88 -9.40
N GLU A 6 -5.39 8.65 -9.21
CA GLU A 6 -5.65 9.36 -7.97
C GLU A 6 -6.09 8.28 -6.99
N SER A 7 -5.24 7.98 -6.02
CA SER A 7 -5.60 7.00 -4.99
C SER A 7 -6.84 7.49 -4.26
N ASP A 8 -7.88 6.65 -4.17
CA ASP A 8 -9.14 7.00 -3.50
C ASP A 8 -8.94 7.33 -2.02
N LEU A 9 -7.96 6.69 -1.39
CA LEU A 9 -7.63 6.89 0.01
C LEU A 9 -6.12 7.10 0.19
N GLY A 10 -5.79 8.17 0.91
CA GLY A 10 -4.44 8.48 1.37
C GLY A 10 -4.37 8.63 2.88
N PHE A 11 -3.37 8.00 3.49
CA PHE A 11 -3.04 8.15 4.90
C PHE A 11 -1.57 8.52 5.04
N THR A 12 -1.29 9.60 5.76
CA THR A 12 0.07 10.02 6.08
C THR A 12 0.27 10.17 7.58
N SER A 13 1.49 9.93 8.05
CA SER A 13 1.84 10.08 9.46
C SER A 13 3.29 10.50 9.59
N THR A 14 3.56 11.42 10.51
CA THR A 14 4.91 11.84 10.85
C THR A 14 5.19 11.52 12.31
N LEU A 15 6.23 10.74 12.56
CA LEU A 15 6.73 10.43 13.89
C LEU A 15 8.03 11.19 14.13
N ARG A 16 8.16 11.79 15.31
CA ARG A 16 9.37 12.51 15.74
C ARG A 16 9.75 12.10 17.15
N ALA A 17 11.04 11.90 17.39
CA ALA A 17 11.59 11.66 18.71
C ALA A 17 12.98 12.28 18.83
N GLU A 18 13.23 12.97 19.96
CA GLU A 18 14.56 13.53 20.26
C GLU A 18 15.55 12.40 20.60
N GLU A 19 15.09 11.39 21.35
CA GLU A 19 15.87 10.21 21.71
C GLU A 19 14.99 8.97 21.71
N LEU A 20 15.45 7.88 21.08
CA LEU A 20 14.77 6.58 21.06
C LEU A 20 15.78 5.44 21.19
N ARG A 21 15.50 4.48 22.09
CA ARG A 21 16.34 3.31 22.31
C ARG A 21 15.49 2.06 22.47
N PHE A 22 15.80 1.03 21.69
CA PHE A 22 15.20 -0.29 21.84
C PHE A 22 16.10 -1.18 22.70
N HIS A 23 15.55 -1.80 23.75
CA HIS A 23 16.31 -2.75 24.56
C HIS A 23 16.58 -4.07 23.81
N GLU A 24 15.61 -4.47 22.98
CA GLU A 24 15.63 -5.65 22.13
C GLU A 24 15.17 -5.28 20.72
N LYS A 25 15.57 -6.07 19.72
CA LYS A 25 15.19 -5.77 18.33
C LYS A 25 13.66 -5.88 18.17
N PRO A 26 12.97 -4.81 17.75
CA PRO A 26 11.52 -4.85 17.57
C PRO A 26 11.14 -5.74 16.39
N SER A 27 10.04 -6.47 16.53
CA SER A 27 9.37 -7.15 15.42
C SER A 27 8.24 -6.25 14.93
N VAL A 28 8.36 -5.74 13.70
CA VAL A 28 7.37 -4.85 13.09
C VAL A 28 6.69 -5.59 11.95
N GLY A 29 5.36 -5.53 11.90
CA GLY A 29 4.55 -6.11 10.84
C GLY A 29 3.37 -5.21 10.51
N VAL A 30 3.15 -4.96 9.22
CA VAL A 30 1.99 -4.23 8.70
C VAL A 30 1.05 -5.24 8.06
N ARG A 31 -0.25 -5.13 8.33
CA ARG A 31 -1.28 -5.99 7.74
C ARG A 31 -2.37 -5.13 7.13
N PHE A 32 -2.67 -5.40 5.88
CA PHE A 32 -3.79 -4.81 5.16
C PHE A 32 -4.91 -5.84 5.08
N HIS A 33 -6.16 -5.37 5.19
CA HIS A 33 -7.34 -6.20 5.07
C HIS A 33 -8.19 -5.63 3.93
N GLY A 34 -8.68 -6.50 3.05
CA GLY A 34 -9.46 -6.12 1.86
C GLY A 34 -8.80 -6.59 0.56
N THR A 35 -9.45 -6.31 -0.57
CA THR A 35 -8.97 -6.63 -1.93
C THR A 35 -8.42 -5.40 -2.67
N SER A 36 -8.50 -4.21 -2.07
CA SER A 36 -7.99 -2.97 -2.65
C SER A 36 -6.50 -3.07 -2.96
N GLU A 37 -6.10 -2.53 -4.10
CA GLU A 37 -4.68 -2.30 -4.38
C GLU A 37 -4.16 -1.20 -3.46
N HIS A 38 -2.98 -1.42 -2.87
CA HIS A 38 -2.42 -0.52 -1.87
C HIS A 38 -0.90 -0.44 -1.95
N GLU A 39 -0.37 0.75 -1.73
CA GLU A 39 1.06 1.05 -1.69
C GLU A 39 1.41 1.73 -0.38
N SER A 40 2.50 1.29 0.26
CA SER A 40 3.01 1.91 1.49
C SER A 40 4.49 2.22 1.38
N ALA A 41 4.91 3.37 1.86
CA ALA A 41 6.30 3.79 1.89
C ALA A 41 6.63 4.57 3.16
N SER A 42 7.88 4.47 3.62
CA SER A 42 8.40 5.30 4.70
C SER A 42 9.70 5.97 4.29
N GLU A 43 9.83 7.25 4.58
CA GLU A 43 11.08 7.99 4.53
C GLU A 43 11.59 8.18 5.96
N ARG A 44 12.86 7.81 6.19
CA ARG A 44 13.44 7.77 7.53
C ARG A 44 14.70 8.61 7.60
N THR A 45 14.80 9.44 8.63
CA THR A 45 15.99 10.21 8.97
C THR A 45 16.52 9.75 10.31
N ASN A 46 17.82 9.46 10.37
CA ASN A 46 18.53 8.97 11.57
C ASN A 46 17.94 7.69 12.19
N PHE A 47 17.21 6.90 11.39
CA PHE A 47 16.50 5.73 11.89
C PHE A 47 16.46 4.61 10.84
N PRO A 48 17.39 3.64 10.89
CA PRO A 48 17.51 2.60 9.87
C PRO A 48 16.42 1.52 9.98
N GLU A 49 16.21 0.79 8.89
CA GLU A 49 15.53 -0.50 8.89
C GLU A 49 16.49 -1.58 8.39
N PRO A 50 16.83 -2.60 9.20
CA PRO A 50 16.41 -2.83 10.59
C PRO A 50 17.12 -1.91 11.61
N VAL A 51 16.53 -1.77 12.79
CA VAL A 51 17.18 -1.12 13.95
C VAL A 51 18.05 -2.10 14.74
N GLU A 52 19.03 -1.54 15.44
CA GLU A 52 19.97 -2.26 16.30
C GLU A 52 19.55 -2.18 17.77
N PRO A 53 19.61 -3.29 18.51
CA PRO A 53 19.31 -3.29 19.94
C PRO A 53 20.35 -2.50 20.72
N ARG A 54 19.91 -1.88 21.81
CA ARG A 54 20.69 -1.06 22.75
C ARG A 54 21.33 0.20 22.16
N THR A 55 21.11 0.51 20.89
CA THR A 55 21.53 1.75 20.23
C THR A 55 20.57 2.89 20.53
N THR A 56 21.11 4.06 20.86
CA THR A 56 20.34 5.30 21.03
C THR A 56 20.34 6.07 19.71
N TYR A 57 19.16 6.24 19.14
CA TYR A 57 18.92 7.08 17.98
C TYR A 57 18.51 8.49 18.45
N ARG A 58 19.00 9.51 17.75
CA ARG A 58 18.75 10.91 18.06
C ARG A 58 18.17 11.63 16.85
N ASP A 59 17.34 12.64 17.12
CA ASP A 59 16.72 13.47 16.08
C ASP A 59 16.03 12.60 15.02
N VAL A 60 15.23 11.64 15.51
CA VAL A 60 14.54 10.66 14.67
C VAL A 60 13.33 11.33 14.03
N ARG A 61 13.21 11.14 12.71
CA ARG A 61 12.02 11.49 11.95
C ARG A 61 11.65 10.34 11.01
N ILE A 62 10.38 9.98 11.02
CA ILE A 62 9.82 8.98 10.11
C ILE A 62 8.57 9.59 9.50
N ASP A 63 8.56 9.74 8.18
CA ASP A 63 7.39 10.12 7.41
C ASP A 63 6.85 8.86 6.73
N TYR A 64 5.62 8.50 7.02
CA TYR A 64 4.94 7.32 6.50
C TYR A 64 3.79 7.73 5.58
N ARG A 65 3.63 7.02 4.48
CA ARG A 65 2.54 7.20 3.51
C ARG A 65 1.96 5.84 3.15
N LEU A 66 0.64 5.79 3.14
CA LEU A 66 -0.16 4.69 2.63
C LEU A 66 -1.16 5.28 1.63
N THR A 67 -1.25 4.67 0.46
CA THR A 67 -2.26 4.96 -0.55
C THR A 67 -3.00 3.67 -0.89
N ALA A 68 -4.29 3.79 -1.19
CA ALA A 68 -5.11 2.68 -1.62
C ALA A 68 -6.08 3.12 -2.72
N THR A 69 -6.33 2.23 -3.66
CA THR A 69 -7.28 2.39 -4.74
C THR A 69 -8.36 1.31 -4.60
N ALA A 70 -9.62 1.72 -4.63
CA ALA A 70 -10.75 0.81 -4.61
C ALA A 70 -10.84 0.09 -5.97
N GLN A 71 -10.96 -1.23 -5.94
CA GLN A 71 -11.30 -1.99 -7.13
C GLN A 71 -12.80 -1.81 -7.40
N ASP A 72 -13.19 -1.44 -8.62
CA ASP A 72 -14.60 -1.41 -9.00
C ASP A 72 -15.11 -2.86 -9.07
N PRO A 73 -16.09 -3.25 -8.23
CA PRO A 73 -16.65 -4.60 -8.26
C PRO A 73 -17.33 -4.98 -9.59
N HIS A 74 -17.47 -4.05 -10.54
CA HIS A 74 -18.04 -4.30 -11.87
C HIS A 74 -17.02 -4.66 -12.97
N GLU A 75 -15.71 -4.62 -12.71
CA GLU A 75 -14.69 -4.92 -13.74
C GLU A 75 -14.51 -6.42 -14.05
N GLU A 76 -15.02 -7.33 -13.22
CA GLU A 76 -14.88 -8.78 -13.45
C GLU A 76 -15.83 -9.37 -14.53
N ASN A 77 -16.76 -8.59 -15.08
CA ASN A 77 -17.86 -9.11 -15.92
C ASN A 77 -17.81 -8.71 -17.42
N GLN A 78 -16.64 -8.45 -17.99
CA GLN A 78 -16.51 -8.14 -19.43
C GLN A 78 -15.73 -9.20 -20.26
N GLY A 79 -15.45 -10.38 -19.68
CA GLY A 79 -14.80 -11.49 -20.38
C GLY A 79 -15.71 -12.48 -21.11
N GLU A 80 -17.01 -12.53 -20.79
CA GLU A 80 -17.91 -13.62 -21.23
C GLU A 80 -19.16 -13.10 -21.95
N SER A 81 -18.99 -12.33 -23.03
CA SER A 81 -20.10 -12.01 -23.94
C SER A 81 -19.65 -11.97 -25.40
N ARG A 82 -18.91 -13.01 -25.82
CA ARG A 82 -18.70 -13.31 -27.25
C ARG A 82 -18.73 -14.81 -27.51
N THR A 83 -19.82 -15.49 -27.17
CA THR A 83 -20.25 -16.67 -27.95
C THR A 83 -21.77 -16.80 -27.84
N ARG A 84 -22.41 -17.11 -28.99
CA ARG A 84 -23.82 -17.49 -29.22
C ARG A 84 -24.76 -16.38 -29.71
N ARG A 85 -24.67 -16.08 -31.01
CA ARG A 85 -25.76 -15.82 -31.98
C ARG A 85 -25.07 -15.65 -33.35
N SER A 86 -25.25 -16.44 -34.39
CA SER A 86 -26.28 -17.42 -34.72
C SER A 86 -25.72 -18.38 -35.79
N ASP A 87 -25.70 -19.68 -35.49
CA ASP A 87 -26.06 -20.65 -36.53
C ASP A 87 -27.58 -20.55 -36.66
N GLU A 88 -28.07 -20.29 -37.87
CA GLU A 88 -29.34 -20.77 -38.46
C GLU A 88 -29.89 -19.77 -39.49
N GLU A 89 -29.49 -19.94 -40.74
CA GLU A 89 -30.38 -19.83 -41.91
C GLU A 89 -29.81 -20.73 -43.01
N ARG A 90 -30.33 -21.96 -43.05
CA ARG A 90 -30.27 -22.89 -44.18
C ARG A 90 -31.20 -22.36 -45.28
N SER A 91 -30.69 -22.17 -46.50
CA SER A 91 -31.09 -22.94 -47.70
C SER A 91 -30.37 -22.45 -48.96
#